data_AF-A0A6C0KTP4-F1
#
_entry.id   AF-A0A6C0KTP4-F1
#
_cell.length_a   1.000
_cell.length_b   1.000
_cell.length_c   1.000
_cell.angle_alpha   90.00
_cell.angle_beta   90.00
_cell.angle_gamma   90.00
#
_symmetry.space_group_name_H-M   'P 1'
#
loop_
_entity.id
_entity.type
_entity.pdbx_description
1 polymer ?
#
loop_
_entity_poly.entity_id
_entity_poly.type
_entity_poly.pdbx_seq_one_letter_code
_entity_poly.pdbx_strand_id
1 'polypeptide(L)'
;MRLFISKLFNYVLLTSKNLGIDESHGIMHSMNTLQYAKKIYNSELINTPRLIHDKEIIYAASTLHDMCDYKYTDEKSGSSKIKHFLESETNMTNEEITATINIVTTMSYSKVKKVGYPKLGKYQTAYHIVREADLLCSYDFNRALIYDMAKNNSTFNQAYENSHKFFIKRVLQYFNDDLFIHNFSKKEAIELHGNAIKQIENIKNIISDNRRF
;
A
#
# COMPACT_ATOMS: atom_id res chain seq x y z
N MET A 1 -13.85 -1.61 17.68
CA MET A 1 -12.89 -0.78 16.89
C MET A 1 -11.46 -0.76 17.45
N ARG A 2 -11.20 -0.37 18.71
CA ARG A 2 -9.82 -0.39 19.27
C ARG A 2 -9.18 -1.78 19.22
N LEU A 3 -9.89 -2.80 19.71
CA LEU A 3 -9.41 -4.18 19.72
C LEU A 3 -9.18 -4.75 18.30
N PHE A 4 -10.04 -4.38 17.34
CA PHE A 4 -9.92 -4.80 15.94
C PHE A 4 -8.62 -4.32 15.32
N ILE A 5 -8.33 -3.02 15.38
CA ILE A 5 -7.09 -2.45 14.84
C ILE A 5 -5.85 -3.04 15.51
N SER A 6 -5.87 -3.21 16.83
CA SER A 6 -4.75 -3.85 17.55
C SER A 6 -4.49 -5.28 17.07
N LYS A 7 -5.53 -6.07 16.80
CA LYS A 7 -5.39 -7.42 16.26
C LYS A 7 -4.76 -7.40 14.86
N LEU A 8 -5.21 -6.50 13.98
CA LEU A 8 -4.63 -6.36 12.63
C LEU A 8 -3.13 -6.04 12.69
N PHE A 9 -2.72 -5.05 13.49
CA PHE A 9 -1.31 -4.68 13.58
C PHE A 9 -0.45 -5.72 14.29
N ASN A 10 -0.99 -6.44 15.28
CA ASN A 10 -0.29 -7.58 15.88
C ASN A 10 -0.02 -8.67 14.83
N TYR A 11 -1.00 -8.95 13.96
CA TYR A 11 -0.81 -9.87 12.85
C TYR A 11 0.27 -9.39 11.87
N VAL A 12 0.26 -8.10 11.51
CA VAL A 12 1.31 -7.51 10.65
C VAL A 12 2.69 -7.65 11.27
N LEU A 13 2.84 -7.34 12.56
CA LEU A 13 4.13 -7.46 13.27
C LEU A 13 4.66 -8.89 13.27
N LEU A 14 3.81 -9.86 13.64
CA LEU A 14 4.19 -11.28 13.68
C LEU A 14 4.53 -11.80 12.28
N THR A 15 3.72 -11.46 11.28
CA THR A 15 3.92 -11.91 9.90
C THR A 15 5.16 -11.29 9.28
N SER A 16 5.39 -9.99 9.52
CA SER A 16 6.59 -9.28 9.06
C SER A 16 7.85 -9.92 9.63
N LYS A 17 7.85 -10.23 10.93
CA LYS A 17 8.96 -10.94 11.58
C LYS A 17 9.18 -12.33 10.99
N ASN A 18 8.10 -13.10 10.79
CA ASN A 18 8.18 -14.48 10.30
C ASN A 18 8.64 -14.58 8.84
N LEU A 19 8.27 -13.62 8.00
CA LEU A 19 8.62 -13.60 6.57
C LEU A 19 9.86 -12.75 6.25
N GLY A 20 10.47 -12.11 7.25
CA GLY A 20 11.58 -11.18 7.03
C GLY A 20 11.16 -10.00 6.13
N ILE A 21 9.97 -9.45 6.36
CA ILE A 21 9.51 -8.24 5.67
C ILE A 21 10.31 -7.05 6.22
N ASP A 22 10.99 -6.36 5.33
CA ASP A 22 11.80 -5.18 5.68
C ASP A 22 10.93 -3.94 5.91
N GLU A 23 11.56 -2.86 6.39
CA GLU A 23 10.86 -1.62 6.79
C GLU A 23 10.06 -0.98 5.65
N SER A 24 10.36 -1.29 4.40
CA SER A 24 9.64 -0.73 3.25
C SER A 24 8.23 -1.28 3.04
N HIS A 25 7.93 -2.47 3.56
CA HIS A 25 6.61 -3.14 3.44
C HIS A 25 6.07 -3.64 4.80
N GLY A 26 6.77 -3.33 5.91
CA GLY A 26 6.39 -3.72 7.27
C GLY A 26 5.33 -2.81 7.91
N ILE A 27 5.32 -2.75 9.24
CA ILE A 27 4.27 -2.05 10.03
C ILE A 27 4.05 -0.59 9.64
N MET A 28 5.12 0.17 9.35
CA MET A 28 5.01 1.59 9.02
C MET A 28 4.20 1.80 7.73
N HIS A 29 4.43 0.97 6.71
CA HIS A 29 3.66 1.03 5.47
C HIS A 29 2.19 0.68 5.70
N SER A 30 1.90 -0.40 6.45
CA SER A 30 0.52 -0.74 6.84
C SER A 30 -0.18 0.40 7.60
N MET A 31 0.54 1.11 8.49
CA MET A 31 0.01 2.27 9.21
C MET A 31 -0.31 3.44 8.29
N ASN A 32 0.62 3.81 7.41
CA ASN A 32 0.44 4.91 6.47
C ASN A 32 -0.71 4.62 5.50
N THR A 33 -0.80 3.39 4.99
CA THR A 33 -1.87 2.96 4.08
C THR A 33 -3.23 3.01 4.79
N LEU A 34 -3.33 2.54 6.04
CA LEU A 34 -4.56 2.68 6.82
C LEU A 34 -4.95 4.15 7.06
N GLN A 35 -3.98 5.03 7.32
CA GLN A 35 -4.24 6.46 7.51
C GLN A 35 -4.79 7.12 6.25
N TYR A 36 -4.18 6.89 5.08
CA TYR A 36 -4.71 7.39 3.81
C TYR A 36 -6.07 6.77 3.50
N ALA A 37 -6.24 5.47 3.67
CA ALA A 37 -7.53 4.80 3.46
C ALA A 37 -8.63 5.43 4.32
N LYS A 38 -8.34 5.76 5.58
CA LYS A 38 -9.27 6.48 6.47
C LYS A 38 -9.57 7.90 5.98
N LYS A 39 -8.57 8.66 5.52
CA LYS A 39 -8.78 10.01 4.97
C LYS A 39 -9.69 9.97 3.73
N ILE A 40 -9.40 9.06 2.79
CA ILE A 40 -10.22 8.88 1.57
C ILE A 40 -11.64 8.43 1.97
N TYR A 41 -11.76 7.39 2.81
CA TYR A 41 -13.04 6.91 3.34
C TYR A 41 -13.89 8.05 3.93
N ASN A 42 -13.31 8.90 4.77
CA ASN A 42 -14.04 10.01 5.39
C ASN A 42 -14.53 11.02 4.35
N SER A 43 -13.72 11.31 3.32
CA SER A 43 -14.11 12.22 2.24
C SER A 43 -15.24 11.63 1.37
N GLU A 44 -15.21 10.32 1.14
CA GLU A 44 -16.17 9.62 0.29
C GLU A 44 -17.47 9.27 1.01
N LEU A 45 -17.45 9.15 2.34
CA LEU A 45 -18.63 8.85 3.14
C LEU A 45 -19.75 9.89 2.97
N ILE A 46 -19.38 11.15 2.69
CA ILE A 46 -20.33 12.25 2.43
C ILE A 46 -21.15 11.95 1.17
N ASN A 47 -20.50 11.45 0.12
CA ASN A 47 -21.12 11.18 -1.17
C ASN A 47 -21.70 9.76 -1.27
N THR A 48 -21.17 8.83 -0.47
CA THR A 48 -21.53 7.41 -0.48
C THR A 48 -21.81 6.91 0.95
N PRO A 49 -22.98 7.23 1.56
CA PRO A 49 -23.27 6.87 2.95
C PRO A 49 -23.23 5.36 3.24
N ARG A 50 -23.57 4.52 2.25
CA ARG A 50 -23.51 3.05 2.34
C ARG A 50 -22.10 2.54 2.68
N LEU A 51 -21.06 3.33 2.41
CA LEU A 51 -19.67 3.00 2.72
C LEU A 51 -19.45 2.77 4.23
N ILE A 52 -20.35 3.26 5.10
CA ILE A 52 -20.30 2.98 6.54
C ILE A 52 -20.23 1.48 6.85
N HIS A 53 -20.85 0.65 6.02
CA HIS A 53 -20.86 -0.80 6.15
C HIS A 53 -19.57 -1.49 5.66
N ASP A 54 -18.71 -0.78 4.92
CA ASP A 54 -17.45 -1.33 4.37
C ASP A 54 -16.22 -0.96 5.22
N LYS A 55 -16.42 -0.25 6.33
CA LYS A 55 -15.31 0.32 7.11
C LYS A 55 -14.32 -0.75 7.60
N GLU A 56 -14.80 -1.88 8.10
CA GLU A 56 -13.92 -2.96 8.58
C GLU A 56 -13.19 -3.65 7.44
N ILE A 57 -13.84 -3.82 6.27
CA ILE A 57 -13.20 -4.32 5.05
C ILE A 57 -12.05 -3.40 4.62
N ILE A 58 -12.31 -2.08 4.55
CA ILE A 58 -11.30 -1.09 4.15
C ILE A 58 -10.11 -1.13 5.12
N TYR A 59 -10.38 -1.17 6.42
CA TYR A 59 -9.34 -1.17 7.44
C TYR A 59 -8.52 -2.47 7.44
N ALA A 60 -9.18 -3.63 7.31
CA ALA A 60 -8.49 -4.91 7.19
C ALA A 60 -7.64 -4.97 5.92
N ALA A 61 -8.22 -4.66 4.75
CA ALA A 61 -7.51 -4.73 3.48
C ALA A 61 -6.34 -3.75 3.43
N SER A 62 -6.52 -2.49 3.83
CA SER A 62 -5.41 -1.51 3.87
C SER A 62 -4.27 -1.90 4.81
N THR A 63 -4.59 -2.53 5.94
CA THR A 63 -3.57 -2.94 6.92
C THR A 63 -2.83 -4.21 6.47
N LEU A 64 -3.53 -5.17 5.85
CA LEU A 64 -3.03 -6.53 5.62
C LEU A 64 -2.53 -6.79 4.19
N HIS A 65 -2.75 -5.89 3.23
CA HIS A 65 -2.50 -6.16 1.80
C HIS A 65 -1.10 -6.70 1.47
N ASP A 66 -0.06 -6.19 2.11
CA ASP A 66 1.33 -6.62 1.86
C ASP A 66 1.71 -7.93 2.56
N MET A 67 0.86 -8.46 3.45
CA MET A 67 1.11 -9.73 4.15
C MET A 67 0.94 -10.95 3.23
N CYS A 68 0.49 -10.74 1.99
CA CYS A 68 0.45 -11.75 0.93
C CYS A 68 1.20 -11.34 -0.35
N ASP A 69 2.12 -10.36 -0.27
CA ASP A 69 2.91 -9.94 -1.44
C ASP A 69 3.88 -11.05 -1.89
N TYR A 70 3.88 -11.32 -3.20
CA TYR A 70 4.73 -12.32 -3.86
C TYR A 70 6.24 -12.08 -3.65
N LYS A 71 6.64 -10.85 -3.29
CA LYS A 71 8.02 -10.51 -2.93
C LYS A 71 8.53 -11.24 -1.68
N TYR A 72 7.62 -11.65 -0.78
CA TYR A 72 7.97 -12.23 0.52
C TYR A 72 7.34 -13.61 0.75
N THR A 73 6.24 -13.94 0.08
CA THR A 73 5.55 -15.22 0.28
C THR A 73 4.75 -15.64 -0.94
N ASP A 74 4.32 -16.90 -1.00
CA ASP A 74 3.34 -17.33 -2.00
C ASP A 74 1.98 -16.66 -1.69
N GLU A 75 1.41 -15.99 -2.68
CA GLU A 75 0.19 -15.19 -2.51
C GLU A 75 -1.01 -16.04 -2.05
N LYS A 76 -1.14 -17.29 -2.53
CA LYS A 76 -2.24 -18.18 -2.11
C LYS A 76 -2.08 -18.58 -0.66
N SER A 77 -0.85 -18.93 -0.26
CA SER A 77 -0.52 -19.23 1.14
C SER A 77 -0.76 -18.01 2.03
N GLY A 78 -0.26 -16.83 1.65
CA GLY A 78 -0.42 -15.59 2.39
C GLY A 78 -1.89 -15.18 2.56
N SER A 79 -2.66 -15.16 1.47
CA SER A 79 -4.09 -14.84 1.52
C SER A 79 -4.91 -15.85 2.33
N SER A 80 -4.55 -17.14 2.30
CA SER A 80 -5.18 -18.17 3.14
C SER A 80 -4.90 -17.95 4.63
N LYS A 81 -3.68 -17.52 4.98
CA LYS A 81 -3.33 -17.15 6.37
C LYS A 81 -4.06 -15.89 6.83
N ILE A 82 -4.20 -14.89 5.97
CA ILE A 82 -5.00 -13.68 6.26
C ILE A 82 -6.44 -14.08 6.50
N LYS A 83 -7.02 -14.91 5.63
CA LYS A 83 -8.40 -15.40 5.76
C LYS A 83 -8.60 -16.10 7.10
N HIS A 84 -7.74 -17.06 7.43
CA HIS A 84 -7.84 -17.80 8.69
C HIS A 84 -7.75 -16.88 9.91
N PHE A 85 -6.82 -15.92 9.89
CA PHE A 85 -6.71 -14.91 10.96
C PHE A 85 -7.99 -14.08 11.11
N LEU A 86 -8.58 -13.61 10.00
CA LEU A 86 -9.81 -12.83 10.06
C LEU A 86 -10.98 -13.67 10.60
N GLU A 87 -11.07 -14.94 10.22
CA GLU A 87 -12.08 -15.89 10.71
C GLU A 87 -11.93 -16.19 12.20
N SER A 88 -10.70 -16.35 12.71
CA SER A 88 -10.46 -16.75 14.10
C SER A 88 -10.39 -15.57 15.07
N GLU A 89 -9.86 -14.43 14.63
CA GLU A 89 -9.55 -13.30 15.51
C GLU A 89 -10.50 -12.13 15.38
N THR A 90 -11.40 -12.08 14.41
CA THR A 90 -12.29 -10.94 14.20
C THR A 90 -13.77 -11.34 14.19
N ASN A 91 -14.65 -10.34 14.20
CA ASN A 91 -16.10 -10.55 14.09
C ASN A 91 -16.61 -10.28 12.66
N MET A 92 -15.70 -10.21 11.68
CA MET A 92 -16.07 -10.00 10.28
C MET A 92 -16.85 -11.21 9.77
N THR A 93 -17.90 -10.96 9.01
CA THR A 93 -18.70 -11.99 8.35
C THR A 93 -17.91 -12.64 7.21
N ASN A 94 -18.32 -13.84 6.80
CA ASN A 94 -17.72 -14.54 5.66
C ASN A 94 -17.75 -13.70 4.37
N GLU A 95 -18.80 -12.89 4.17
CA GLU A 95 -18.90 -11.98 3.02
C GLU A 95 -17.84 -10.88 3.08
N GLU A 96 -17.66 -10.23 4.24
CA GLU A 96 -16.66 -9.19 4.45
C GLU A 96 -15.23 -9.72 4.36
N ILE A 97 -14.97 -10.92 4.89
CA ILE A 97 -13.68 -11.60 4.77
C ILE A 97 -13.39 -11.89 3.29
N THR A 98 -14.36 -12.43 2.55
CA THR A 98 -14.22 -12.69 1.11
C THR A 98 -13.92 -11.40 0.33
N ALA A 99 -14.65 -10.32 0.62
CA ALA A 99 -14.38 -9.02 0.02
C ALA A 99 -12.97 -8.51 0.33
N THR A 100 -12.53 -8.64 1.59
CA THR A 100 -11.18 -8.26 2.02
C THR A 100 -10.11 -9.03 1.26
N ILE A 101 -10.23 -10.35 1.18
CA ILE A 101 -9.30 -11.21 0.44
C ILE A 101 -9.27 -10.85 -1.05
N ASN A 102 -10.43 -10.60 -1.66
CA ASN A 102 -10.49 -10.18 -3.05
C ASN A 102 -9.77 -8.85 -3.26
N ILE A 103 -9.93 -7.87 -2.36
CA ILE A 103 -9.24 -6.58 -2.47
C ILE A 103 -7.72 -6.78 -2.37
N VAL A 104 -7.21 -7.42 -1.31
CA VAL A 104 -5.76 -7.55 -1.09
C VAL A 104 -5.07 -8.31 -2.22
N THR A 105 -5.72 -9.34 -2.78
CA THR A 105 -5.15 -10.15 -3.86
C THR A 105 -5.27 -9.51 -5.25
N THR A 106 -5.99 -8.39 -5.42
CA THR A 106 -6.22 -7.79 -6.75
C THR A 106 -5.87 -6.31 -6.84
N MET A 107 -5.45 -5.67 -5.75
CA MET A 107 -5.19 -4.21 -5.70
C MET A 107 -3.83 -3.76 -6.23
N SER A 108 -2.86 -4.67 -6.36
CA SER A 108 -1.49 -4.29 -6.72
C SER A 108 -1.41 -3.67 -8.12
N TYR A 109 -0.57 -2.63 -8.25
CA TYR A 109 -0.38 -1.92 -9.52
C TYR A 109 -0.08 -2.85 -10.70
N SER A 110 0.83 -3.81 -10.52
CA SER A 110 1.25 -4.71 -11.60
C SER A 110 0.10 -5.58 -12.10
N LYS A 111 -0.82 -5.98 -11.22
CA LYS A 111 -2.02 -6.72 -11.60
C LYS A 111 -2.98 -5.83 -12.36
N VAL A 112 -3.27 -4.63 -11.85
CA VAL A 112 -4.19 -3.70 -12.51
C VAL A 112 -3.69 -3.29 -13.90
N LYS A 113 -2.37 -3.06 -14.07
CA LYS A 113 -1.82 -2.78 -15.41
C LYS A 113 -1.92 -3.97 -16.37
N LYS A 114 -1.90 -5.21 -15.86
CA LYS A 114 -1.96 -6.42 -16.68
C LYS A 114 -3.38 -6.83 -17.05
N VAL A 115 -4.33 -6.75 -16.11
CA VAL A 115 -5.68 -7.32 -16.26
C VAL A 115 -6.81 -6.31 -16.09
N GLY A 116 -6.50 -5.05 -15.80
CA GLY A 116 -7.48 -4.02 -15.46
C GLY A 116 -7.99 -4.13 -14.02
N TYR A 117 -8.99 -3.31 -13.69
CA TYR A 117 -9.63 -3.36 -12.37
C TYR A 117 -10.54 -4.59 -12.23
N PRO A 118 -10.53 -5.25 -11.06
CA PRO A 118 -11.50 -6.30 -10.77
C PRO A 118 -12.90 -5.71 -10.67
N LYS A 119 -13.91 -6.53 -10.95
CA LYS A 119 -15.32 -6.19 -10.74
C LYS A 119 -15.77 -6.74 -9.39
N LEU A 120 -15.82 -5.88 -8.36
CA LEU A 120 -16.16 -6.26 -6.99
C LEU A 120 -17.56 -5.83 -6.54
N GLY A 121 -18.40 -5.38 -7.48
CA GLY A 121 -19.80 -5.05 -7.24
C GLY A 121 -19.95 -3.97 -6.17
N LYS A 122 -20.71 -4.26 -5.11
CA LYS A 122 -20.94 -3.32 -4.00
C LYS A 122 -19.63 -2.87 -3.33
N TYR A 123 -18.57 -3.68 -3.36
CA TYR A 123 -17.28 -3.38 -2.73
C TYR A 123 -16.30 -2.60 -3.62
N GLN A 124 -16.72 -2.14 -4.81
CA GLN A 124 -15.84 -1.44 -5.74
C GLN A 124 -15.24 -0.15 -5.15
N THR A 125 -16.03 0.62 -4.40
CA THR A 125 -15.54 1.84 -3.74
C THR A 125 -14.52 1.51 -2.66
N ALA A 126 -14.78 0.49 -1.82
CA ALA A 126 -13.83 0.03 -0.81
C ALA A 126 -12.49 -0.41 -1.44
N TYR A 127 -12.55 -1.13 -2.56
CA TYR A 127 -11.38 -1.49 -3.35
C TYR A 127 -10.57 -0.27 -3.79
N HIS A 128 -11.22 0.73 -4.40
CA HIS A 128 -10.54 1.92 -4.88
C HIS A 128 -9.94 2.74 -3.73
N ILE A 129 -10.61 2.84 -2.58
CA ILE A 129 -10.09 3.50 -1.39
C ILE A 129 -8.77 2.87 -0.93
N VAL A 130 -8.78 1.54 -0.76
CA VAL A 130 -7.60 0.81 -0.28
C VAL A 130 -6.46 0.89 -1.30
N ARG A 131 -6.78 0.74 -2.58
CA ARG A 131 -5.81 0.82 -3.66
C ARG A 131 -5.17 2.20 -3.78
N GLU A 132 -5.96 3.26 -3.74
CA GLU A 132 -5.44 4.62 -3.84
C GLU A 132 -4.60 4.98 -2.62
N ALA A 133 -4.97 4.49 -1.43
CA ALA A 133 -4.15 4.66 -0.23
C ALA A 133 -2.74 4.07 -0.38
N ASP A 134 -2.61 2.86 -0.93
CA ASP A 134 -1.31 2.23 -1.19
C ASP A 134 -0.52 2.97 -2.30
N LEU A 135 -1.20 3.48 -3.33
CA LEU A 135 -0.56 4.33 -4.34
C LEU A 135 -0.02 5.64 -3.74
N LEU A 136 -0.76 6.28 -2.82
CA LEU A 136 -0.29 7.49 -2.13
C LEU A 136 0.97 7.19 -1.29
N CYS A 137 1.01 6.07 -0.57
CA CYS A 137 2.20 5.61 0.16
C CYS A 137 3.41 5.33 -0.74
N SER A 138 3.19 5.05 -2.02
CA SER A 138 4.28 4.75 -2.97
C SER A 138 5.08 5.99 -3.39
N TYR A 139 4.64 7.21 -3.06
CA TYR A 139 5.41 8.44 -3.30
C TYR A 139 6.61 8.62 -2.36
N ASP A 140 6.73 7.83 -1.29
CA ASP A 140 7.91 7.86 -0.41
C ASP A 140 9.13 7.26 -1.11
N PHE A 141 10.07 8.12 -1.52
CA PHE A 141 11.28 7.69 -2.22
C PHE A 141 12.24 6.94 -1.30
N ASN A 142 12.29 7.27 -0.01
CA ASN A 142 13.13 6.55 0.96
C ASN A 142 12.69 5.09 1.08
N ARG A 143 11.38 4.82 0.99
CA ARG A 143 10.83 3.46 1.02
C ARG A 143 11.39 2.60 -0.13
N ALA A 144 11.50 3.18 -1.34
CA ALA A 144 12.09 2.48 -2.48
C ALA A 144 13.60 2.26 -2.33
N LEU A 145 14.33 3.24 -1.78
CA LEU A 145 15.76 3.10 -1.48
C LEU A 145 16.01 1.94 -0.51
N ILE A 146 15.29 1.94 0.62
CA ILE A 146 15.40 0.92 1.66
C ILE A 146 15.09 -0.47 1.07
N TYR A 147 14.04 -0.58 0.26
CA TYR A 147 13.70 -1.83 -0.41
C TYR A 147 14.84 -2.33 -1.30
N ASP A 148 15.40 -1.48 -2.16
CA ASP A 148 16.47 -1.90 -3.08
C ASP A 148 17.74 -2.30 -2.34
N MET A 149 18.11 -1.55 -1.28
CA MET A 149 19.24 -1.90 -0.42
C MET A 149 19.02 -3.24 0.30
N ALA A 150 17.85 -3.43 0.89
CA ALA A 150 17.54 -4.62 1.70
C ALA A 150 17.36 -5.89 0.86
N LYS A 151 16.78 -5.78 -0.35
CA LYS A 151 16.49 -6.94 -1.20
C LYS A 151 17.57 -7.26 -2.22
N ASN A 152 18.22 -6.26 -2.79
CA ASN A 152 19.19 -6.45 -3.86
C ASN A 152 20.64 -6.35 -3.37
N ASN A 153 20.87 -6.15 -2.06
CA ASN A 153 22.19 -5.88 -1.48
C ASN A 153 22.92 -4.74 -2.20
N SER A 154 22.16 -3.78 -2.72
CA SER A 154 22.68 -2.66 -3.48
C SER A 154 23.40 -1.68 -2.57
N THR A 155 24.51 -1.12 -3.04
CA THR A 155 25.09 0.08 -2.40
C THR A 155 24.09 1.23 -2.43
N PHE A 156 24.25 2.22 -1.56
CA PHE A 156 23.36 3.38 -1.52
C PHE A 156 23.24 4.09 -2.88
N ASN A 157 24.35 4.21 -3.63
CA ASN A 157 24.34 4.82 -4.96
C ASN A 157 23.58 3.98 -5.99
N GLN A 158 23.75 2.65 -5.97
CA GLN A 158 22.99 1.75 -6.84
C GLN A 158 21.49 1.78 -6.51
N ALA A 159 21.16 1.77 -5.21
CA ALA A 159 19.79 1.86 -4.74
C ALA A 159 19.13 3.17 -5.19
N TYR A 160 19.85 4.29 -5.15
CA TYR A 160 19.41 5.56 -5.71
C TYR A 160 19.09 5.45 -7.20
N GLU A 161 20.02 4.95 -8.02
CA GLU A 161 19.82 4.84 -9.46
C GLU A 161 18.63 3.91 -9.81
N ASN A 162 18.51 2.79 -9.11
CA ASN A 162 17.42 1.83 -9.30
C ASN A 162 16.07 2.42 -8.89
N SER A 163 16.01 3.05 -7.72
CA SER A 163 14.80 3.68 -7.19
C SER A 163 14.38 4.88 -8.05
N HIS A 164 15.32 5.68 -8.51
CA HIS A 164 15.04 6.81 -9.40
C HIS A 164 14.43 6.31 -10.71
N LYS A 165 15.02 5.29 -11.35
CA LYS A 165 14.45 4.63 -12.54
C LYS A 165 13.05 4.08 -12.27
N PHE A 166 12.82 3.47 -11.11
CA PHE A 166 11.52 2.96 -10.69
C PHE A 166 10.48 4.10 -10.57
N PHE A 167 10.84 5.22 -9.95
CA PHE A 167 9.96 6.38 -9.79
C PHE A 167 9.55 6.97 -11.13
N ILE A 168 10.51 7.25 -12.02
CA ILE A 168 10.22 7.81 -13.35
C ILE A 168 9.30 6.88 -14.16
N LYS A 169 9.56 5.58 -14.13
CA LYS A 169 8.80 4.60 -14.93
C LYS A 169 7.41 4.29 -14.37
N ARG A 170 7.18 4.51 -13.08
CA ARG A 170 5.96 4.03 -12.41
C ARG A 170 5.32 5.08 -11.51
N VAL A 171 5.97 5.45 -10.40
CA VAL A 171 5.33 6.28 -9.35
C VAL A 171 4.91 7.65 -9.88
N LEU A 172 5.78 8.29 -10.66
CA LEU A 172 5.48 9.60 -11.25
C LEU A 172 4.49 9.50 -12.43
N GLN A 173 4.19 8.30 -12.93
CA GLN A 173 3.21 8.08 -14.00
C GLN A 173 1.78 7.88 -13.49
N TYR A 174 1.56 7.77 -12.17
CA TYR A 174 0.22 7.45 -11.64
C TYR A 174 -0.89 8.41 -12.07
N PHE A 175 -0.57 9.70 -12.30
CA PHE A 175 -1.51 10.66 -12.88
C PHE A 175 -1.79 10.39 -14.35
N ASN A 176 -0.74 10.18 -15.14
CA ASN A 176 -0.87 9.88 -16.57
C ASN A 176 -1.57 8.55 -16.83
N ASP A 177 -1.50 7.62 -15.87
CA ASP A 177 -2.16 6.32 -15.88
C ASP A 177 -3.60 6.38 -15.32
N ASP A 178 -4.12 7.56 -14.95
CA ASP A 178 -5.47 7.77 -14.40
C ASP A 178 -5.81 6.86 -13.19
N LEU A 179 -4.84 6.61 -12.31
CA LEU A 179 -4.98 5.61 -11.24
C LEU A 179 -5.70 6.12 -9.98
N PHE A 180 -5.95 7.43 -9.90
CA PHE A 180 -6.69 8.05 -8.79
C PHE A 180 -8.10 8.44 -9.25
N ILE A 181 -9.12 7.89 -8.61
CA ILE A 181 -10.53 8.16 -8.94
C ILE A 181 -11.08 9.23 -8.01
N HIS A 182 -10.84 9.10 -6.70
CA HIS A 182 -11.40 10.00 -5.70
C HIS A 182 -10.71 11.37 -5.70
N ASN A 183 -11.51 12.41 -5.45
CA ASN A 183 -11.03 13.80 -5.45
C ASN A 183 -10.00 14.07 -4.34
N PHE A 184 -10.16 13.43 -3.17
CA PHE A 184 -9.18 13.52 -2.11
C PHE A 184 -7.81 13.01 -2.58
N SER A 185 -7.78 11.79 -3.12
CA SER A 185 -6.54 11.15 -3.57
C SER A 185 -5.85 11.93 -4.69
N LYS A 186 -6.61 12.49 -5.63
CA LYS A 186 -6.05 13.35 -6.69
C LYS A 186 -5.33 14.56 -6.11
N LYS A 187 -5.92 15.25 -5.12
CA LYS A 187 -5.32 16.42 -4.48
C LYS A 187 -4.07 16.03 -3.68
N GLU A 188 -4.17 15.02 -2.83
CA GLU A 188 -3.06 14.55 -2.01
C GLU A 188 -1.88 14.08 -2.88
N ALA A 189 -2.17 13.36 -3.97
CA ALA A 189 -1.14 12.89 -4.89
C ALA A 189 -0.36 14.03 -5.57
N ILE A 190 -0.96 15.20 -5.82
CA ILE A 190 -0.26 16.35 -6.43
C ILE A 190 0.83 16.84 -5.49
N GLU A 191 0.48 16.99 -4.21
CA GLU A 191 1.41 17.41 -3.17
C GLU A 191 2.52 16.37 -2.97
N LEU A 192 2.15 15.10 -2.83
CA LEU A 192 3.11 14.01 -2.64
C LEU A 192 4.03 13.83 -3.84
N HIS A 193 3.55 14.02 -5.06
CA HIS A 193 4.37 14.00 -6.27
C HIS A 193 5.43 15.09 -6.25
N GLY A 194 5.05 16.34 -5.90
CA GLY A 194 6.00 17.43 -5.76
C GLY A 194 7.04 17.18 -4.66
N ASN A 195 6.62 16.60 -3.54
CA ASN A 195 7.51 16.24 -2.43
C ASN A 195 8.47 15.11 -2.81
N ALA A 196 8.00 14.10 -3.54
CA ALA A 196 8.84 13.00 -4.03
C ALA A 196 9.96 13.51 -4.95
N ILE A 197 9.66 14.42 -5.88
CA ILE A 197 10.67 15.04 -6.75
C ILE A 197 11.73 15.77 -5.93
N LYS A 198 11.31 16.58 -4.94
CA LYS A 198 12.24 17.27 -4.05
C LYS A 198 13.13 16.29 -3.27
N GLN A 199 12.55 15.18 -2.77
CA GLN A 199 13.28 14.15 -2.05
C GLN A 199 14.33 13.47 -2.94
N ILE A 200 13.99 13.16 -4.20
CA ILE A 200 14.91 12.58 -5.19
C ILE A 200 16.11 13.52 -5.43
N GLU A 201 15.87 14.81 -5.66
CA GLU A 201 16.95 15.77 -5.91
C GLU A 201 17.81 16.02 -4.66
N ASN A 202 17.21 16.06 -3.46
CA ASN A 202 17.96 16.20 -2.22
C ASN A 202 18.94 15.04 -2.01
N ILE A 203 18.50 13.80 -2.25
CA ILE A 203 19.37 12.62 -2.10
C ILE A 203 20.45 12.58 -3.17
N LYS A 204 20.14 13.00 -4.40
CA LYS A 204 21.13 13.17 -5.47
C LYS A 204 22.26 14.11 -5.06
N ASN A 205 21.91 15.24 -4.44
CA ASN A 205 22.88 16.22 -3.96
C ASN A 205 23.79 15.62 -2.88
N ILE A 206 23.22 14.90 -1.90
CA ILE A 206 23.97 14.18 -0.86
C ILE A 206 24.99 13.20 -1.49
N ILE A 207 24.57 12.44 -2.50
CA ILE A 207 25.47 11.50 -3.21
C ILE A 207 26.58 12.24 -3.95
N SER A 208 26.29 13.41 -4.51
CA SER A 208 27.27 14.20 -5.26
C SER A 208 28.30 14.90 -4.37
N ASP A 209 27.90 15.35 -3.18
CA ASP A 209 28.80 15.99 -2.21
C ASP A 209 29.85 15.00 -1.67
N ASN A 210 29.46 13.72 -1.51
CA ASN A 210 30.36 12.65 -1.10
C ASN A 210 31.45 12.29 -2.14
N ARG A 211 31.41 12.86 -3.36
CA ARG A 211 32.47 12.66 -4.38
C ARG A 211 33.61 13.68 -4.28
N ARG A 212 33.55 14.62 -3.34
CA ARG A 212 34.56 15.68 -3.14
C ARG A 212 35.62 15.35 -2.07
N PHE A 213 35.60 14.13 -1.53
CA PHE A 213 36.58 13.60 -0.59
C PHE A 213 37.17 12.30 -1.15
#